data_AF-A0A8R2JM38-F1
#
_entry.id   AF-A0A8R2JM38-F1
#
_cell.length_a   1.000
_cell.length_b   1.000
_cell.length_c   1.000
_cell.angle_alpha   90.00
_cell.angle_beta   90.00
_cell.angle_gamma   90.00
#
_symmetry.space_group_name_H-M   'P 1'
#
loop_
_entity.id
_entity.type
_entity.pdbx_description
1 polymer ?
#
loop_
_entity_poly.entity_id
_entity_poly.type
_entity_poly.pdbx_seq_one_letter_code
_entity_poly.pdbx_strand_id
1 'polypeptide(L)'
;MRALRKLTTQKIVTEDTTLFMGLVGDLFLALDVPRTRELEFENQIRQAMVDLKLQHKNNFILKVVKQSQMSVDGSKLMILDGDIDPIMWIELLNTAVIDENKVLTLEINERIALTQTMRLPFDIPNLRSITPGTVFQAGVLYLSHTDHGWNPYVTSWIGTSDNATEKAALLVLLNKYVPICLEVLKTKFKIVTPIPEIMHKQMLCTLLDCLSPPINCPPETARDVYGTYFVFACLWAFGSAIFPDQLIDWRVEFSKWWLSGFKTITISSSGSVLNYFIDPEPKQFIP
;
A
#
# COMPACT_ATOMS: atom_id res chain seq x y z
N MET A 1 -23.96 22.17 0.83
CA MET A 1 -23.31 21.13 1.68
C MET A 1 -22.89 19.87 0.95
N ARG A 2 -23.77 19.19 0.19
CA ARG A 2 -23.40 17.93 -0.49
C ARG A 2 -22.23 18.07 -1.48
N ALA A 3 -22.26 19.09 -2.33
CA ALA A 3 -21.16 19.37 -3.28
C ALA A 3 -19.84 19.72 -2.57
N LEU A 4 -19.90 20.55 -1.52
CA LEU A 4 -18.75 20.94 -0.70
C LEU A 4 -18.11 19.73 0.01
N ARG A 5 -18.90 18.88 0.68
CA ARG A 5 -18.39 17.62 1.25
C ARG A 5 -17.82 16.69 0.17
N LYS A 6 -18.49 16.58 -0.99
CA LYS A 6 -18.06 15.68 -2.08
C LYS A 6 -16.70 16.08 -2.67
N LEU A 7 -16.53 17.35 -3.03
CA LEU A 7 -15.33 17.86 -3.68
C LEU A 7 -14.14 18.00 -2.71
N THR A 8 -14.41 18.40 -1.46
CA THR A 8 -13.35 18.74 -0.52
C THR A 8 -12.82 17.51 0.23
N THR A 9 -13.68 16.55 0.63
CA THR A 9 -13.25 15.30 1.29
C THR A 9 -12.54 14.32 0.33
N GLN A 10 -12.38 14.66 -0.94
CA GLN A 10 -11.53 13.92 -1.89
C GLN A 10 -10.09 14.43 -1.90
N LYS A 11 -9.89 15.71 -1.55
CA LYS A 11 -8.61 16.42 -1.60
C LYS A 11 -7.87 16.48 -0.26
N ILE A 12 -8.57 16.23 0.85
CA ILE A 12 -8.04 16.33 2.21
C ILE A 12 -7.48 14.99 2.68
N VAL A 13 -6.41 15.05 3.48
CA VAL A 13 -5.79 13.89 4.16
C VAL A 13 -6.72 13.33 5.23
N THR A 14 -6.64 12.03 5.52
CA THR A 14 -7.51 11.37 6.51
C THR A 14 -7.46 12.04 7.89
N GLU A 15 -6.29 12.53 8.31
CA GLU A 15 -6.07 13.21 9.60
C GLU A 15 -6.83 14.53 9.71
N ASP A 16 -6.85 15.32 8.63
CA ASP A 16 -7.51 16.63 8.58
C ASP A 16 -9.02 16.54 8.31
N THR A 17 -9.53 15.34 8.02
CA THR A 17 -10.95 15.13 7.73
C THR A 17 -11.82 15.44 8.96
N THR A 18 -11.33 15.14 10.17
CA THR A 18 -12.03 15.44 11.42
C THR A 18 -12.13 16.94 11.67
N LEU A 19 -11.01 17.66 11.47
CA LEU A 19 -10.95 19.11 11.58
C LEU A 19 -11.88 19.79 10.57
N PHE A 20 -11.86 19.34 9.31
CA PHE A 20 -12.76 19.85 8.28
C PHE A 20 -14.24 19.64 8.64
N MET A 21 -14.59 18.46 9.16
CA MET A 21 -15.96 18.18 9.58
C MET A 21 -16.37 18.99 10.82
N GLY A 22 -15.43 19.27 11.73
CA GLY A 22 -15.62 20.19 12.86
C GLY A 22 -15.93 21.61 12.39
N LEU A 23 -15.09 22.18 11.51
CA LEU A 23 -15.31 23.50 10.91
C LEU A 23 -16.65 23.57 10.15
N VAL A 24 -16.99 22.51 9.42
CA VAL A 24 -18.29 22.41 8.75
C VAL A 24 -19.45 22.39 9.75
N GLY A 25 -19.29 21.72 10.89
CA GLY A 25 -20.29 21.69 11.95
C GLY A 25 -20.49 23.07 12.60
N ASP A 26 -19.41 23.82 12.79
CA ASP A 26 -19.43 25.17 13.36
C ASP A 26 -20.04 26.19 12.39
N LEU A 27 -19.70 26.10 11.10
CA LEU A 27 -20.17 27.02 10.05
C LEU A 27 -21.60 26.72 9.59
N PHE A 28 -22.03 25.45 9.69
CA PHE A 28 -23.34 24.99 9.21
C PHE A 28 -24.04 24.17 10.31
N LEU A 29 -24.62 24.88 11.28
CA LEU A 29 -25.36 24.30 12.40
C LEU A 29 -26.46 23.34 11.92
N ALA A 30 -26.46 22.13 12.49
CA ALA A 30 -27.51 21.09 12.35
C ALA A 30 -27.82 20.60 10.91
N LEU A 31 -26.95 20.84 9.93
CA LEU A 31 -27.11 20.35 8.56
C LEU A 31 -26.37 19.02 8.37
N ASP A 32 -27.01 17.91 8.77
CA ASP A 32 -26.50 16.58 8.41
C ASP A 32 -27.10 16.12 7.08
N VAL A 33 -26.31 16.24 6.01
CA VAL A 33 -26.68 15.68 4.70
C VAL A 33 -26.12 14.26 4.63
N PRO A 34 -26.98 13.22 4.70
CA PRO A 34 -26.53 11.84 4.63
C PRO A 34 -25.91 11.56 3.27
N ARG A 35 -24.89 10.70 3.26
CA ARG A 35 -24.25 10.25 2.03
C ARG A 35 -25.22 9.35 1.26
N THR A 36 -25.49 9.69 0.00
CA THR A 36 -26.14 8.76 -0.93
C THR A 36 -25.20 7.60 -1.22
N ARG A 37 -25.68 6.38 -0.98
CA ARG A 37 -24.96 5.12 -1.26
C ARG A 37 -25.73 4.37 -2.34
N GLU A 38 -25.02 3.96 -3.37
CA GLU A 38 -25.54 3.05 -4.39
C GLU A 38 -25.04 1.65 -4.05
N LEU A 39 -25.87 0.91 -3.30
CA LEU A 39 -25.49 -0.39 -2.74
C LEU A 39 -25.20 -1.44 -3.82
N GLU A 40 -25.93 -1.40 -4.93
CA GLU A 40 -25.71 -2.31 -6.07
C GLU A 40 -24.33 -2.11 -6.68
N PHE A 41 -23.93 -0.85 -6.90
CA PHE A 41 -22.61 -0.52 -7.44
C PHE A 41 -21.49 -0.87 -6.44
N GLU A 42 -21.68 -0.60 -5.15
CA GLU A 42 -20.73 -1.04 -4.12
C GLU A 42 -20.56 -2.58 -4.09
N ASN A 43 -21.63 -3.34 -4.30
CA ASN A 43 -21.57 -4.80 -4.37
C ASN A 43 -20.87 -5.30 -5.63
N GLN A 44 -21.09 -4.66 -6.79
CA GLN A 44 -20.36 -4.97 -8.02
C GLN A 44 -18.86 -4.74 -7.85
N ILE A 45 -18.46 -3.63 -7.21
CA ILE A 45 -17.06 -3.36 -6.89
C ILE A 45 -16.50 -4.47 -5.98
N ARG A 46 -17.24 -4.88 -4.95
CA ARG A 46 -16.81 -5.99 -4.06
C ARG A 46 -16.57 -7.27 -4.85
N GLN A 47 -17.49 -7.63 -5.75
CA GLN A 47 -17.36 -8.83 -6.56
C GLN A 47 -16.12 -8.74 -7.46
N ALA A 48 -15.94 -7.64 -8.18
CA ALA A 48 -14.77 -7.42 -9.03
C ALA A 48 -13.45 -7.49 -8.23
N MET A 49 -13.43 -6.97 -7.00
CA MET A 49 -12.26 -7.10 -6.12
C MET A 49 -11.98 -8.54 -5.71
N VAL A 50 -13.01 -9.34 -5.42
CA VAL A 50 -12.86 -10.77 -5.13
C VAL A 50 -12.33 -11.52 -6.35
N ASP A 51 -12.83 -11.22 -7.54
CA ASP A 51 -12.39 -11.83 -8.80
C ASP A 51 -10.91 -11.50 -9.08
N LEU A 52 -10.47 -10.28 -8.75
CA LEU A 52 -9.07 -9.84 -8.79
C LEU A 52 -8.22 -10.36 -7.61
N LYS A 53 -8.80 -11.16 -6.71
CA LYS A 53 -8.16 -11.68 -5.47
C LYS A 53 -7.66 -10.59 -4.53
N LEU A 54 -8.27 -9.40 -4.56
CA LEU A 54 -7.92 -8.25 -3.74
C LEU A 54 -8.81 -8.16 -2.48
N GLN A 55 -8.27 -7.56 -1.42
CA GLN A 55 -9.02 -7.31 -0.19
C GLN A 55 -9.97 -6.12 -0.33
N HIS A 56 -11.28 -6.37 -0.16
CA HIS A 56 -12.32 -5.37 -0.32
C HIS A 56 -12.53 -4.52 0.94
N LYS A 57 -11.60 -3.60 1.23
CA LYS A 57 -11.79 -2.63 2.31
C LYS A 57 -12.83 -1.58 1.94
N ASN A 58 -13.70 -1.25 2.90
CA ASN A 58 -14.73 -0.22 2.71
C ASN A 58 -14.14 1.10 2.22
N ASN A 59 -13.06 1.59 2.84
CA ASN A 59 -12.43 2.86 2.42
C ASN A 59 -12.00 2.85 0.95
N PHE A 60 -11.44 1.74 0.46
CA PHE A 60 -11.06 1.60 -0.94
C PHE A 60 -12.28 1.64 -1.87
N ILE A 61 -13.34 0.92 -1.53
CA ILE A 61 -14.62 0.97 -2.27
C ILE A 61 -15.14 2.41 -2.33
N LEU A 62 -15.05 3.17 -1.23
CA LEU A 62 -15.47 4.57 -1.23
C LEU A 62 -14.63 5.44 -2.19
N LYS A 63 -13.34 5.15 -2.37
CA LYS A 63 -12.45 5.86 -3.30
C LYS A 63 -12.80 5.51 -4.76
N VAL A 64 -13.07 4.23 -5.06
CA VAL A 64 -13.54 3.79 -6.39
C VAL A 64 -14.89 4.42 -6.74
N VAL A 65 -15.84 4.44 -5.81
CA VAL A 65 -17.12 5.15 -6.01
C VAL A 65 -16.88 6.63 -6.26
N LYS A 66 -16.01 7.27 -5.49
CA LYS A 66 -15.64 8.69 -5.68
C LYS A 66 -15.05 8.95 -7.08
N GLN A 67 -14.21 8.05 -7.60
CA GLN A 67 -13.64 8.14 -8.95
C GLN A 67 -14.69 7.94 -10.04
N SER A 68 -15.58 6.95 -9.89
CA SER A 68 -16.66 6.70 -10.84
C SER A 68 -17.59 7.91 -10.99
N GLN A 69 -17.85 8.63 -9.90
CA GLN A 69 -18.68 9.84 -9.89
C GLN A 69 -18.05 11.04 -10.61
N MET A 70 -16.76 10.98 -10.96
CA MET A 70 -16.09 11.96 -11.82
C MET A 70 -16.18 11.59 -13.30
N SER A 71 -16.57 10.35 -13.60
CA SER A 71 -16.71 9.81 -14.95
C SER A 71 -18.18 9.83 -15.38
N VAL A 72 -18.42 9.87 -16.68
CA VAL A 72 -19.76 9.82 -17.30
C VAL A 72 -19.89 8.50 -18.06
N ASP A 73 -21.11 8.01 -18.26
CA ASP A 73 -21.34 6.80 -19.05
C ASP A 73 -20.72 6.93 -20.46
N GLY A 74 -20.05 5.88 -20.93
CA GLY A 74 -19.26 5.89 -22.16
C GLY A 74 -17.91 6.62 -22.08
N SER A 75 -17.40 6.95 -20.88
CA SER A 75 -16.08 7.56 -20.73
C SER A 75 -14.97 6.60 -21.16
N LYS A 76 -14.03 7.08 -21.96
CA LYS A 76 -12.79 6.38 -22.34
C LYS A 76 -11.66 6.88 -21.45
N LEU A 77 -11.01 5.95 -20.75
CA LEU A 77 -9.94 6.24 -19.81
C LEU A 77 -8.56 6.05 -20.48
N MET A 78 -7.72 7.08 -20.42
CA MET A 78 -6.30 7.00 -20.78
C MET A 78 -5.49 7.14 -19.49
N ILE A 79 -5.01 6.01 -18.98
CA ILE A 79 -4.23 5.97 -17.73
C ILE A 79 -2.80 6.40 -18.03
N LEU A 80 -2.33 7.40 -17.28
CA LEU A 80 -0.96 7.89 -17.33
C LEU A 80 -0.28 7.51 -16.02
N ASP A 81 0.51 6.44 -16.07
CA ASP A 81 1.26 5.88 -14.94
C ASP A 81 2.76 6.16 -15.12
N GLY A 82 3.45 6.46 -14.01
CA GLY A 82 4.90 6.65 -13.96
C GLY A 82 5.36 7.74 -13.01
N ASP A 83 6.68 7.83 -12.84
CA ASP A 83 7.37 8.92 -12.12
C ASP A 83 7.38 10.20 -12.98
N ILE A 84 6.18 10.67 -13.31
CA ILE A 84 5.92 11.84 -14.13
C ILE A 84 6.22 13.07 -13.26
N ASP A 85 7.08 13.98 -13.72
CA ASP A 85 7.21 15.30 -13.09
C ASP A 85 5.87 16.04 -13.26
N PRO A 86 5.11 16.25 -12.16
CA PRO A 86 3.79 16.81 -12.28
C PRO A 86 3.81 18.26 -12.77
N ILE A 87 4.89 19.01 -12.54
CA ILE A 87 5.04 20.37 -13.06
C ILE A 87 5.03 20.31 -14.58
N MET A 88 5.97 19.56 -15.17
CA MET A 88 6.20 19.57 -16.60
C MET A 88 4.94 19.14 -17.37
N TRP A 89 4.26 18.09 -16.92
CA TRP A 89 3.11 17.58 -17.64
C TRP A 89 1.85 18.40 -17.42
N ILE A 90 1.60 18.88 -16.20
CA ILE A 90 0.41 19.70 -15.96
C ILE A 90 0.57 21.07 -16.64
N GLU A 91 1.77 21.65 -16.67
CA GLU A 91 2.04 22.88 -17.43
C GLU A 91 1.88 22.72 -18.93
N LEU A 92 2.39 21.62 -19.50
CA LEU A 92 2.17 21.28 -20.92
C LEU A 92 0.68 21.04 -21.23
N LEU A 93 -0.09 20.57 -20.26
CA LEU A 93 -1.51 20.29 -20.38
C LEU A 93 -2.42 21.45 -19.94
N ASN A 94 -1.87 22.55 -19.41
CA ASN A 94 -2.66 23.64 -18.81
C ASN A 94 -3.63 24.30 -19.80
N THR A 95 -3.35 24.32 -21.11
CA THR A 95 -4.31 24.80 -22.12
C THR A 95 -5.45 23.82 -22.43
N ALA A 96 -5.26 22.53 -22.16
CA ALA A 96 -6.19 21.46 -22.52
C ALA A 96 -7.03 20.94 -21.35
N VAL A 97 -6.41 20.87 -20.17
CA VAL A 97 -6.95 20.20 -18.98
C VAL A 97 -7.51 21.18 -17.96
N ILE A 98 -7.05 22.45 -18.01
CA ILE A 98 -7.44 23.48 -17.03
C ILE A 98 -8.28 24.60 -17.65
N ASP A 99 -8.06 24.92 -18.93
CA ASP A 99 -8.83 25.94 -19.63
C ASP A 99 -10.18 25.38 -20.13
N GLU A 100 -11.25 26.17 -20.09
CA GLU A 100 -12.62 25.73 -20.47
C GLU A 100 -12.71 25.23 -21.93
N ASN A 101 -11.70 25.60 -22.73
CA ASN A 101 -11.60 25.33 -24.15
C ASN A 101 -11.37 23.85 -24.49
N LYS A 102 -10.85 23.02 -23.57
CA LYS A 102 -10.58 21.58 -23.78
C LYS A 102 -9.77 21.29 -25.05
N VAL A 103 -8.79 22.14 -25.40
CA VAL A 103 -7.95 21.99 -26.59
C VAL A 103 -6.50 21.76 -26.19
N LEU A 104 -5.94 20.64 -26.63
CA LEU A 104 -4.53 20.33 -26.49
C LEU A 104 -3.75 20.90 -27.67
N THR A 105 -2.76 21.75 -27.37
CA THR A 105 -1.88 22.34 -28.38
C THR A 105 -0.53 21.64 -28.32
N LEU A 106 -0.17 20.96 -29.40
CA LEU A 106 1.14 20.30 -29.53
C LEU A 106 2.22 21.34 -29.86
N GLU A 107 3.49 21.01 -29.59
CA GLU A 107 4.64 21.88 -29.93
C GLU A 107 4.73 22.19 -31.42
N ILE A 108 4.19 21.29 -32.26
CA ILE A 108 4.03 21.49 -33.71
C ILE A 108 2.88 22.44 -34.08
N ASN A 109 2.28 23.12 -33.11
CA ASN A 109 1.10 24.00 -33.23
C ASN A 109 -0.18 23.31 -33.72
N GLU A 110 -0.24 21.98 -33.72
CA GLU A 110 -1.48 21.25 -33.97
C GLU A 110 -2.41 21.34 -32.76
N ARG A 111 -3.71 21.51 -33.01
CA ARG A 111 -4.74 21.66 -31.99
C ARG A 111 -5.69 20.47 -32.01
N ILE A 112 -5.71 19.72 -30.91
CA ILE A 112 -6.55 18.54 -30.74
C ILE A 112 -7.62 18.86 -29.69
N ALA A 113 -8.88 18.86 -30.10
CA ALA A 113 -9.99 19.05 -29.17
C ALA A 113 -10.29 17.76 -28.39
N LEU A 114 -10.32 17.84 -27.06
CA LEU A 114 -10.68 16.72 -26.19
C LEU A 114 -12.20 16.53 -26.20
N THR A 115 -12.64 15.30 -26.47
CA THR A 115 -14.06 14.93 -26.41
C THR A 115 -14.54 14.84 -24.97
N GLN A 116 -15.83 15.10 -24.72
CA GLN A 116 -16.41 15.03 -23.37
C GLN A 116 -16.32 13.64 -22.73
N THR A 117 -16.16 12.59 -23.55
CA THR A 117 -16.00 11.21 -23.12
C THR A 117 -14.56 10.88 -22.68
N MET A 118 -13.56 11.70 -23.01
CA MET A 118 -12.17 11.39 -22.68
C MET A 118 -11.85 11.75 -21.23
N ARG A 119 -11.18 10.84 -20.51
CA ARG A 119 -10.72 11.04 -19.13
C ARG A 119 -9.25 10.64 -19.02
N LEU A 120 -8.44 11.51 -18.42
CA LEU A 120 -7.00 11.31 -18.22
C LEU A 120 -6.67 11.31 -16.72
N PRO A 121 -6.78 10.17 -16.02
CA PRO A 121 -6.24 10.04 -14.68
C PRO A 121 -4.71 9.97 -14.75
N PHE A 122 -4.08 10.71 -13.84
CA PHE A 122 -2.64 10.65 -13.60
C PHE A 122 -2.40 9.91 -12.29
N ASP A 123 -1.58 8.87 -12.30
CA ASP A 123 -1.04 8.30 -11.08
C ASP A 123 0.24 9.07 -10.72
N ILE A 124 0.23 9.76 -9.58
CA ILE A 124 1.31 10.67 -9.17
C ILE A 124 1.64 10.39 -7.70
N PRO A 125 2.93 10.10 -7.36
CA PRO A 125 3.30 9.78 -5.99
C PRO A 125 3.28 10.99 -5.05
N ASN A 126 3.58 12.20 -5.56
CA ASN A 126 3.54 13.42 -4.77
C ASN A 126 3.25 14.67 -5.61
N LEU A 127 2.57 15.65 -5.02
CA LEU A 127 2.20 16.93 -5.65
C LEU A 127 3.01 18.11 -5.10
N ARG A 128 4.17 17.87 -4.46
CA ARG A 128 4.93 18.90 -3.72
C ARG A 128 5.41 20.05 -4.60
N SER A 129 5.62 19.75 -5.87
CA SER A 129 6.17 20.66 -6.88
C SER A 129 5.09 21.51 -7.56
N ILE A 130 3.79 21.22 -7.35
CA ILE A 130 2.69 21.90 -8.06
C ILE A 130 2.13 23.05 -7.22
N THR A 131 1.77 24.15 -7.88
CA THR A 131 1.07 25.26 -7.21
C THR A 131 -0.35 24.85 -6.75
N PRO A 132 -0.82 25.32 -5.58
CA PRO A 132 -2.16 25.01 -5.09
C PRO A 132 -3.30 25.41 -6.05
N GLY A 133 -3.12 26.47 -6.85
CA GLY A 133 -4.11 26.92 -7.84
C GLY A 133 -4.39 25.88 -8.91
N THR A 134 -3.34 25.26 -9.45
CA THR A 134 -3.42 24.19 -10.45
C THR A 134 -4.10 22.93 -9.88
N VAL A 135 -3.73 22.53 -8.65
CA VAL A 135 -4.31 21.37 -7.94
C VAL A 135 -5.80 21.61 -7.60
N PHE A 136 -6.19 22.87 -7.40
CA PHE A 136 -7.58 23.23 -7.13
C PHE A 136 -8.48 23.01 -8.36
N GLN A 137 -7.97 23.33 -9.54
CA GLN A 137 -8.69 23.18 -10.82
C GLN A 137 -8.79 21.71 -11.27
N ALA A 138 -7.82 20.87 -10.88
CA ALA A 138 -7.86 19.44 -11.14
C ALA A 138 -8.78 18.66 -10.18
N GLY A 139 -9.35 17.56 -10.68
CA GLY A 139 -10.04 16.56 -9.87
C GLY A 139 -9.03 15.66 -9.15
N VAL A 140 -8.74 15.95 -7.89
CA VAL A 140 -7.74 15.23 -7.09
C VAL A 140 -8.42 14.23 -6.16
N LEU A 141 -7.97 12.97 -6.23
CA LEU A 141 -8.36 11.90 -5.32
C LEU A 141 -7.14 11.47 -4.52
N TYR A 142 -7.04 11.92 -3.27
CA TYR A 142 -5.93 11.53 -2.40
C TYR A 142 -6.12 10.09 -1.90
N LEU A 143 -5.11 9.23 -2.03
CA LEU A 143 -5.08 7.88 -1.47
C LEU A 143 -4.17 7.89 -0.23
N SER A 144 -4.75 7.66 0.96
CA SER A 144 -3.94 7.62 2.17
C SER A 144 -3.33 6.24 2.40
N HIS A 145 -2.06 6.19 2.77
CA HIS A 145 -1.39 4.95 3.18
C HIS A 145 -2.01 4.34 4.45
N THR A 146 -2.62 5.16 5.31
CA THR A 146 -3.30 4.70 6.54
C THR A 146 -4.64 4.01 6.26
N ASP A 147 -5.28 4.30 5.12
CA ASP A 147 -6.57 3.69 4.74
C ASP A 147 -6.41 2.19 4.46
N HIS A 148 -5.20 1.77 4.05
CA HIS A 148 -4.88 0.38 3.75
C HIS A 148 -4.36 -0.36 4.99
N GLY A 149 -3.64 0.27 5.91
CA GLY A 149 -2.99 -0.45 7.02
C GLY A 149 -2.03 -1.53 6.51
N TRP A 150 -1.42 -2.31 7.42
CA TRP A 150 -0.36 -3.24 7.03
C TRP A 150 -0.86 -4.57 6.42
N ASN A 151 -2.12 -4.94 6.66
CA ASN A 151 -2.66 -6.27 6.39
C ASN A 151 -3.16 -6.54 4.94
N PRO A 152 -3.76 -5.62 4.16
CA PRO A 152 -4.53 -5.98 2.95
C PRO A 152 -3.74 -6.77 1.92
N TYR A 153 -2.49 -6.37 1.67
CA TYR A 153 -1.61 -7.08 0.75
C TYR A 153 -1.37 -8.52 1.22
N VAL A 154 -1.02 -8.66 2.50
CA VAL A 154 -0.72 -9.95 3.11
C VAL A 154 -1.96 -10.85 3.20
N THR A 155 -3.14 -10.30 3.51
CA THR A 155 -4.39 -11.08 3.53
C THR A 155 -4.80 -11.52 2.13
N SER A 156 -4.57 -10.68 1.11
CA SER A 156 -4.79 -11.04 -0.30
C SER A 156 -3.86 -12.19 -0.72
N TRP A 157 -2.58 -12.10 -0.36
CA TRP A 157 -1.60 -13.17 -0.60
C TRP A 157 -1.94 -14.47 0.15
N ILE A 158 -2.30 -14.44 1.44
CA ILE A 158 -2.79 -15.64 2.14
C ILE A 158 -4.02 -16.22 1.43
N GLY A 159 -4.86 -15.37 0.85
CA GLY A 159 -6.02 -15.76 0.08
C GLY A 159 -5.72 -16.65 -1.13
N THR A 160 -4.51 -16.59 -1.69
CA THR A 160 -4.13 -17.36 -2.89
C THR A 160 -3.70 -18.80 -2.61
N SER A 161 -3.28 -19.13 -1.38
CA SER A 161 -3.03 -20.53 -0.99
C SER A 161 -4.37 -21.29 -0.91
N ASP A 162 -4.38 -22.61 -1.09
CA ASP A 162 -5.57 -23.45 -0.89
C ASP A 162 -5.58 -24.13 0.48
N ASN A 163 -4.43 -24.16 1.18
CA ASN A 163 -4.26 -24.94 2.41
C ASN A 163 -4.73 -24.16 3.65
N ALA A 164 -5.86 -24.55 4.24
CA ALA A 164 -6.45 -23.85 5.39
C ALA A 164 -5.55 -23.85 6.64
N THR A 165 -4.75 -24.90 6.86
CA THR A 165 -3.86 -25.00 8.03
C THR A 165 -2.69 -24.04 7.94
N GLU A 166 -2.09 -23.93 6.74
CA GLU A 166 -1.04 -22.97 6.41
C GLU A 166 -1.56 -21.52 6.59
N LYS A 167 -2.74 -21.20 6.03
CA LYS A 167 -3.34 -19.87 6.15
C LYS A 167 -3.48 -19.45 7.61
N ALA A 168 -4.01 -20.32 8.45
CA ALA A 168 -4.22 -20.04 9.86
C ALA A 168 -2.89 -19.84 10.60
N ALA A 169 -1.89 -20.69 10.34
CA ALA A 169 -0.56 -20.59 10.95
C ALA A 169 0.16 -19.29 10.55
N LEU A 170 0.21 -18.99 9.26
CA LEU A 170 0.85 -17.77 8.73
C LEU A 170 0.16 -16.51 9.23
N LEU A 171 -1.18 -16.48 9.28
CA LEU A 171 -1.91 -15.31 9.75
C LEU A 171 -1.62 -14.98 11.21
N VAL A 172 -1.46 -15.98 12.08
CA VAL A 172 -1.05 -15.76 13.48
C VAL A 172 0.37 -15.19 13.56
N LEU A 173 1.30 -15.74 12.78
CA LEU A 173 2.69 -15.28 12.74
C LEU A 173 2.81 -13.85 12.18
N LEU A 174 2.11 -13.55 11.10
CA LEU A 174 2.11 -12.23 10.47
C LEU A 174 1.59 -11.15 11.41
N ASN A 175 0.48 -11.38 12.10
CA ASN A 175 -0.07 -10.44 13.09
C ASN A 175 0.88 -10.20 14.27
N LYS A 176 1.66 -11.22 14.66
CA LYS A 176 2.59 -11.14 15.78
C LYS A 176 3.89 -10.42 15.43
N TYR A 177 4.48 -10.73 14.27
CA TYR A 177 5.84 -10.28 13.93
C TYR A 177 5.85 -8.99 13.09
N VAL A 178 5.00 -8.87 12.07
CA VAL A 178 5.09 -7.78 11.08
C VAL A 178 4.91 -6.39 11.69
N PRO A 179 3.91 -6.12 12.54
CA PRO A 179 3.73 -4.78 13.13
C PRO A 179 4.93 -4.35 13.97
N ILE A 180 5.49 -5.27 14.76
CA ILE A 180 6.64 -4.99 15.63
C ILE A 180 7.88 -4.68 14.78
N CYS A 181 8.13 -5.47 13.73
CA CYS A 181 9.28 -5.26 12.85
C CYS A 181 9.20 -3.92 12.11
N LEU A 182 8.00 -3.54 11.61
CA LEU A 182 7.79 -2.26 10.94
C LEU A 182 8.03 -1.06 11.86
N GLU A 183 7.52 -1.10 13.09
CA GLU A 183 7.71 -0.01 14.06
C GLU A 183 9.18 0.13 14.47
N VAL A 184 9.87 -0.99 14.68
CA VAL A 184 11.26 -0.98 15.09
C VAL A 184 12.20 -0.51 13.97
N LEU A 185 11.92 -0.87 12.71
CA LEU A 185 12.70 -0.35 11.58
C LEU A 185 12.54 1.16 11.40
N LYS A 186 11.39 1.74 11.71
CA LYS A 186 11.18 3.20 11.66
C LYS A 186 11.91 3.95 12.76
N THR A 187 12.02 3.35 13.94
CA THR A 187 12.39 4.08 15.17
C THR A 187 13.78 3.78 15.69
N LYS A 188 14.30 2.55 15.48
CA LYS A 188 15.52 2.08 16.13
C LYS A 188 16.68 1.80 15.18
N PHE A 189 16.41 1.34 13.96
CA PHE A 189 17.44 0.88 13.04
C PHE A 189 17.63 1.84 11.87
N LYS A 190 18.89 1.96 11.43
CA LYS A 190 19.26 2.71 10.24
C LYS A 190 19.41 1.74 9.07
N ILE A 191 18.71 2.02 7.98
CA ILE A 191 18.77 1.28 6.72
C ILE A 191 19.58 2.06 5.68
N VAL A 192 20.19 1.37 4.73
CA VAL A 192 21.07 1.99 3.70
C VAL A 192 20.31 3.03 2.88
N THR A 193 19.09 2.66 2.50
CA THR A 193 18.22 3.48 1.66
C THR A 193 16.81 3.42 2.24
N PRO A 194 16.05 4.52 2.24
CA PRO A 194 14.64 4.49 2.65
C PRO A 194 13.85 3.50 1.79
N ILE A 195 13.33 2.45 2.42
CA ILE A 195 12.50 1.44 1.75
C ILE A 195 11.04 1.61 2.21
N PRO A 196 10.07 1.72 1.29
CA PRO A 196 8.65 1.75 1.66
C PRO A 196 8.22 0.48 2.39
N GLU A 197 7.34 0.60 3.39
CA GLU A 197 6.87 -0.56 4.16
C GLU A 197 6.27 -1.69 3.31
N ILE A 198 5.63 -1.33 2.18
CA ILE A 198 5.02 -2.30 1.27
C ILE A 198 6.07 -3.21 0.64
N MET A 199 7.26 -2.70 0.36
CA MET A 199 8.35 -3.47 -0.23
C MET A 199 8.86 -4.54 0.73
N HIS A 200 8.96 -4.24 2.03
CA HIS A 200 9.31 -5.25 3.04
C HIS A 200 8.25 -6.36 3.13
N LYS A 201 6.97 -6.01 3.04
CA LYS A 201 5.86 -6.98 3.05
C LYS A 201 5.87 -7.85 1.78
N GLN A 202 6.12 -7.25 0.62
CA GLN A 202 6.27 -7.94 -0.66
C GLN A 202 7.46 -8.90 -0.64
N MET A 203 8.61 -8.46 -0.11
CA MET A 203 9.79 -9.30 0.05
C MET A 203 9.50 -10.50 0.95
N LEU A 204 8.83 -10.30 2.09
CA LEU A 204 8.42 -11.38 2.99
C LEU A 204 7.55 -12.42 2.28
N CYS A 205 6.49 -11.98 1.57
CA CYS A 205 5.60 -12.88 0.84
C CYS A 205 6.35 -13.64 -0.27
N THR A 206 7.20 -12.95 -1.03
CA THR A 206 7.97 -13.56 -2.12
C THR A 206 8.95 -14.61 -1.59
N LEU A 207 9.64 -14.31 -0.49
CA LEU A 207 10.55 -15.26 0.17
C LEU A 207 9.79 -16.48 0.70
N LEU A 208 8.60 -16.28 1.27
CA LEU A 208 7.74 -17.38 1.70
C LEU A 208 7.34 -18.26 0.53
N ASP A 209 6.88 -17.68 -0.59
CA ASP A 209 6.54 -18.43 -1.80
C ASP A 209 7.72 -19.29 -2.30
N CYS A 210 8.95 -18.79 -2.19
CA CYS A 210 10.16 -19.53 -2.56
C CYS A 210 10.54 -20.63 -1.55
N LEU A 211 10.28 -20.43 -0.25
CA LEU A 211 10.72 -21.31 0.84
C LEU A 211 9.70 -22.38 1.23
N SER A 212 8.41 -22.13 0.98
CA SER A 212 7.30 -23.06 1.21
C SER A 212 6.67 -23.65 -0.06
N PRO A 213 7.42 -24.07 -1.10
CA PRO A 213 6.84 -24.84 -2.18
C PRO A 213 6.31 -26.18 -1.62
N PRO A 214 5.34 -26.83 -2.30
CA PRO A 214 4.71 -28.07 -1.83
C PRO A 214 5.70 -29.23 -1.63
N ILE A 215 6.91 -29.15 -2.21
CA ILE A 215 8.02 -30.07 -1.98
C ILE A 215 8.65 -29.92 -0.58
N ASN A 216 8.68 -28.70 -0.03
CA ASN A 216 9.22 -28.41 1.29
C ASN A 216 8.15 -28.45 2.39
N CYS A 217 6.89 -28.12 2.05
CA CYS A 217 5.77 -28.11 2.97
C CYS A 217 4.59 -28.94 2.42
N PRO A 218 4.62 -30.28 2.54
CA PRO A 218 3.43 -31.09 2.30
C PRO A 218 2.28 -30.70 3.24
N PRO A 219 1.01 -30.98 2.90
CA PRO A 219 -0.16 -30.54 3.68
C PRO A 219 -0.19 -31.05 5.13
N GLU A 220 0.57 -32.10 5.46
CA GLU A 220 0.74 -32.65 6.82
C GLU A 220 1.88 -31.98 7.62
N THR A 221 2.50 -30.91 7.10
CA THR A 221 3.62 -30.24 7.75
C THR A 221 3.21 -29.63 9.10
N ALA A 222 4.00 -29.89 10.14
CA ALA A 222 3.79 -29.33 11.47
C ALA A 222 3.86 -27.79 11.46
N ARG A 223 3.06 -27.14 12.32
CA ARG A 223 3.04 -25.67 12.45
C ARG A 223 4.40 -25.07 12.75
N ASP A 224 5.25 -25.80 13.46
CA ASP A 224 6.57 -25.34 13.86
C ASP A 224 7.51 -25.15 12.65
N VAL A 225 7.36 -25.98 11.61
CA VAL A 225 8.14 -25.89 10.37
C VAL A 225 7.76 -24.64 9.57
N TYR A 226 6.46 -24.34 9.47
CA TYR A 226 6.00 -23.06 8.90
C TYR A 226 6.55 -21.87 9.69
N GLY A 227 6.61 -22.01 11.01
CA GLY A 227 7.25 -21.05 11.90
C GLY A 227 8.71 -20.78 11.52
N THR A 228 9.52 -21.84 11.33
CA THR A 228 10.94 -21.72 10.98
C THR A 228 11.15 -20.98 9.67
N TYR A 229 10.46 -21.40 8.59
CA TYR A 229 10.56 -20.71 7.29
C TYR A 229 10.09 -19.26 7.38
N PHE A 230 9.02 -19.01 8.13
CA PHE A 230 8.52 -17.66 8.34
C PHE A 230 9.52 -16.75 9.05
N VAL A 231 10.15 -17.23 10.14
CA VAL A 231 11.16 -16.45 10.85
C VAL A 231 12.35 -16.15 9.96
N PHE A 232 12.83 -17.12 9.18
CA PHE A 232 13.92 -16.89 8.24
C PHE A 232 13.55 -15.87 7.15
N ALA A 233 12.38 -16.00 6.54
CA ALA A 233 11.90 -15.04 5.55
C ALA A 233 11.75 -13.63 6.16
N CYS A 234 11.29 -13.53 7.40
CA CYS A 234 11.14 -12.28 8.14
C CYS A 234 12.50 -11.62 8.45
N LEU A 235 13.48 -12.41 8.89
CA LEU A 235 14.85 -11.95 9.11
C LEU A 235 15.46 -11.33 7.84
N TRP A 236 15.29 -11.98 6.69
CA TRP A 236 15.82 -11.46 5.42
C TRP A 236 15.00 -10.29 4.87
N ALA A 237 13.67 -10.32 4.99
CA ALA A 237 12.81 -9.24 4.51
C ALA A 237 13.06 -7.91 5.23
N PHE A 238 13.36 -7.95 6.54
CA PHE A 238 13.57 -6.75 7.36
C PHE A 238 15.04 -6.46 7.66
N GLY A 239 15.90 -7.48 7.71
CA GLY A 239 17.32 -7.36 8.07
C GLY A 239 18.27 -7.15 6.89
N SER A 240 17.89 -7.48 5.66
CA SER A 240 18.77 -7.37 4.48
C SER A 240 19.24 -5.94 4.18
N ALA A 241 18.38 -4.95 4.45
CA ALA A 241 18.67 -3.54 4.20
C ALA A 241 19.46 -2.86 5.33
N ILE A 242 19.75 -3.58 6.42
CA ILE A 242 20.52 -3.08 7.56
C ILE A 242 22.01 -3.20 7.24
N PHE A 243 22.77 -2.16 7.57
CA PHE A 243 24.19 -2.07 7.24
C PHE A 243 25.05 -1.73 8.47
N PRO A 244 26.32 -2.14 8.47
CA PRO A 244 27.28 -1.68 9.46
C PRO A 244 27.63 -0.20 9.18
N ASP A 245 27.36 0.68 10.14
CA ASP A 245 27.82 2.08 10.10
C ASP A 245 29.25 2.18 10.69
N GLN A 246 29.94 3.30 10.51
CA GLN A 246 31.33 3.46 10.97
C GLN A 246 31.49 3.32 12.49
N LEU A 247 30.45 3.67 13.25
CA LEU A 247 30.45 3.67 14.73
C LEU A 247 29.64 2.51 15.34
N ILE A 248 28.63 2.02 14.64
CA ILE A 248 27.67 1.04 15.15
C ILE A 248 27.38 0.02 14.06
N ASP A 249 27.58 -1.26 14.39
CA ASP A 249 27.09 -2.34 13.54
C ASP A 249 25.61 -2.61 13.82
N TRP A 250 24.74 -2.01 13.00
CA TRP A 250 23.29 -2.18 13.12
C TRP A 250 22.83 -3.62 12.88
N ARG A 251 23.61 -4.46 12.17
CA ARG A 251 23.26 -5.88 11.97
C ARG A 251 23.40 -6.68 13.25
N VAL A 252 24.43 -6.38 14.04
CA VAL A 252 24.64 -6.99 15.36
C VAL A 252 23.55 -6.53 16.34
N GLU A 253 23.22 -5.25 16.35
CA GLU A 253 22.13 -4.72 17.19
C GLU A 253 20.76 -5.30 16.78
N PHE A 254 20.50 -5.46 15.49
CA PHE A 254 19.31 -6.17 14.99
C PHE A 254 19.27 -7.62 15.46
N SER A 255 20.42 -8.32 15.40
CA SER A 255 20.53 -9.71 15.86
C SER A 255 20.22 -9.83 17.36
N LYS A 256 20.79 -8.94 18.20
CA LYS A 256 20.51 -8.90 19.65
C LYS A 256 19.05 -8.59 19.94
N TRP A 257 18.50 -7.59 19.24
CA TRP A 257 17.08 -7.22 19.38
C TRP A 257 16.17 -8.39 19.01
N TRP A 258 16.42 -9.06 17.88
CA TRP A 258 15.62 -10.20 17.44
C TRP A 258 15.63 -11.34 18.48
N LEU A 259 16.81 -11.74 18.95
CA LEU A 259 16.98 -12.82 19.93
C LEU A 259 16.36 -12.48 21.30
N SER A 260 16.33 -11.20 21.68
CA SER A 260 15.69 -10.77 22.93
C SER A 260 14.16 -10.69 22.83
N GLY A 261 13.64 -10.24 21.68
CA GLY A 261 12.21 -10.01 21.46
C GLY A 261 11.43 -11.26 21.04
N PHE A 262 12.03 -12.13 20.22
CA PHE A 262 11.36 -13.29 19.64
C PHE A 262 11.95 -14.60 20.16
N LYS A 263 11.27 -15.22 21.13
CA LYS A 263 11.68 -16.49 21.76
C LYS A 263 10.92 -17.72 21.25
N THR A 264 10.00 -17.54 20.30
CA THR A 264 9.10 -18.61 19.85
C THR A 264 9.82 -19.67 19.03
N ILE A 265 10.83 -19.29 18.26
CA ILE A 265 11.66 -20.21 17.46
C ILE A 265 13.11 -19.91 17.82
N THR A 266 13.81 -20.94 18.29
CA THR A 266 15.18 -20.83 18.79
C THR A 266 16.16 -20.80 17.63
N ILE A 267 16.87 -19.69 17.50
CA ILE A 267 18.06 -19.55 16.66
C ILE A 267 19.24 -19.61 17.62
N SER A 268 20.30 -20.37 17.31
CA SER A 268 21.48 -20.40 18.18
C SER A 268 22.13 -19.02 18.27
N SER A 269 22.64 -18.68 19.45
CA SER A 269 23.19 -17.35 19.75
C SER A 269 24.62 -17.14 19.22
N SER A 270 25.21 -18.12 18.56
CA SER A 270 26.57 -18.05 17.99
C SER A 270 26.58 -17.23 16.69
N GLY A 271 26.84 -15.93 16.77
CA GLY A 271 26.99 -15.07 15.58
C GLY A 271 25.75 -14.26 15.21
N SER A 272 25.75 -13.64 14.03
CA SER A 272 24.60 -12.86 13.54
C SER A 272 23.49 -13.79 13.07
N VAL A 273 22.24 -13.44 13.37
CA VAL A 273 21.05 -14.19 12.90
C VAL A 273 20.95 -14.27 11.38
N LEU A 274 21.66 -13.38 10.65
CA LEU A 274 21.71 -13.35 9.19
C LEU A 274 22.69 -14.36 8.58
N ASN A 275 23.58 -14.93 9.39
CA ASN A 275 24.56 -15.91 8.90
C ASN A 275 24.01 -17.34 8.88
N TYR A 276 22.80 -17.54 9.42
CA TYR A 276 22.18 -18.86 9.47
C TYR A 276 21.44 -19.18 8.19
N PHE A 277 21.45 -20.44 7.76
CA PHE A 277 20.59 -20.97 6.71
C PHE A 277 19.67 -22.07 7.25
N ILE A 278 18.58 -22.37 6.54
CA ILE A 278 17.70 -23.49 6.87
C ILE A 278 18.21 -24.73 6.13
N ASP A 279 18.57 -25.77 6.88
CA ASP A 279 18.90 -27.06 6.30
C ASP A 279 17.63 -27.79 5.81
N PRO A 280 17.56 -28.25 4.54
CA PRO A 280 16.39 -28.89 3.96
C PRO A 280 15.92 -30.17 4.68
N GLU A 281 16.81 -30.90 5.37
CA GLU A 281 16.46 -32.18 5.99
C GLU A 281 15.93 -32.04 7.45
N PRO A 282 16.63 -31.39 8.39
CA PRO A 282 16.11 -31.17 9.75
C PRO A 282 15.18 -29.95 9.82
N LYS A 283 15.15 -29.09 8.79
CA LYS A 283 14.40 -27.81 8.77
C LYS A 283 14.69 -26.96 10.01
N GLN A 284 15.97 -26.92 10.38
CA GLN A 284 16.51 -26.18 11.51
C GLN A 284 17.53 -25.16 11.02
N PHE A 285 17.78 -24.14 11.85
CA PHE A 285 18.80 -23.13 11.59
C PHE A 285 20.20 -23.72 11.83
N ILE A 286 21.05 -23.68 10.81
CA ILE A 286 22.46 -24.06 10.88
C ILE A 286 23.34 -22.84 10.54
N PRO A 287 24.48 -22.63 11.24
CA PRO A 287 25.39 -21.52 10.97
C PRO A 287 26.04 -21.57 9.59
#